data_AF-A0A2N1V134-F1
#
_entry.id   AF-A0A2N1V134-F1
#
_cell.length_a   1.000
_cell.length_b   1.000
_cell.length_c   1.000
_cell.angle_alpha   90.00
_cell.angle_beta   90.00
_cell.angle_gamma   90.00
#
_symmetry.space_group_name_H-M   'P 1'
#
loop_
_entity.id
_entity.type
_entity.pdbx_description
1 polymer ?
#
loop_
_entity_poly.entity_id
_entity_poly.type
_entity_poly.pdbx_seq_one_letter_code
_entity_poly.pdbx_strand_id
1 'polypeptide(L)'
;MQVSFASTGVMLSDGATNIMPVPVHRGEALNLIQQQENLAAVHAAWRLHADHVRHSLRHAYYQGWDLHPAQLVTRYATLFDFFLKEFEGATLRLKNFMAKAAQATLSGDVFDDAATGRGLLNYFRLAYNCSAITEAEVEAAGLKLSDLKGGSSSDASPWLQLIQG
;
A
#
# COMPACT_ATOMS: atom_id res chain seq x y z
N MET A 1 8.74 0.69 16.73
CA MET A 1 7.78 1.80 16.55
C MET A 1 6.34 1.29 16.54
N GLN A 2 5.91 0.47 15.58
CA GLN A 2 4.52 -0.04 15.56
C GLN A 2 4.07 -0.69 16.88
N VAL A 3 4.87 -1.58 17.46
CA VAL A 3 4.57 -2.23 18.76
C VAL A 3 4.42 -1.22 19.90
N SER A 4 5.23 -0.16 19.89
CA SER A 4 5.25 0.85 20.96
C SER A 4 4.01 1.76 20.96
N PHE A 5 3.38 1.96 19.79
CA PHE A 5 2.22 2.83 19.62
C PHE A 5 0.91 2.06 19.37
N ALA A 6 0.96 0.74 19.31
CA ALA A 6 -0.22 -0.10 19.15
C ALA A 6 -1.24 0.22 20.26
N SER A 7 -2.51 0.37 19.88
CA SER A 7 -3.62 0.67 20.79
C SER A 7 -3.53 2.00 21.57
N THR A 8 -2.62 2.90 21.19
CA THR A 8 -2.50 4.23 21.81
C THR A 8 -3.35 5.31 21.13
N GLY A 9 -3.89 5.02 19.94
CA GLY A 9 -4.56 6.01 19.08
C GLY A 9 -3.60 6.92 18.30
N VAL A 10 -2.28 6.80 18.53
CA VAL A 10 -1.27 7.55 17.78
C VAL A 10 -1.09 6.95 16.39
N MET A 11 -1.29 7.78 15.36
CA MET A 11 -1.05 7.42 13.97
C MET A 11 0.42 7.69 13.59
N LEU A 12 1.03 6.76 12.87
CA LEU A 12 2.41 6.88 12.39
C LEU A 12 2.42 7.29 10.92
N SER A 13 3.31 8.22 10.57
CA SER A 13 3.58 8.62 9.20
C SER A 13 5.07 8.53 8.89
N ASP A 14 5.42 8.01 7.72
CA ASP A 14 6.79 7.86 7.23
C ASP A 14 6.84 8.04 5.70
N GLY A 15 8.04 7.98 5.12
CA GLY A 15 8.25 8.04 3.66
C GLY A 15 8.38 9.46 3.10
N ALA A 16 8.54 10.48 3.94
CA ALA A 16 8.84 11.85 3.52
C ALA A 16 10.35 12.07 3.37
N THR A 17 10.73 13.10 2.60
CA THR A 17 12.11 13.57 2.52
C THR A 17 12.17 15.08 2.37
N ASN A 18 13.13 15.71 3.04
CA ASN A 18 13.42 17.14 2.92
C ASN A 18 14.25 17.49 1.68
N ILE A 19 14.70 16.49 0.92
CA ILE A 19 15.39 16.69 -0.35
C ILE A 19 14.34 16.89 -1.46
N MET A 20 14.18 18.14 -1.88
CA MET A 20 13.20 18.51 -2.90
C MET A 20 13.74 18.24 -4.31
N PRO A 21 12.93 17.70 -5.23
CA PRO A 21 13.29 17.50 -6.62
C PRO A 21 13.19 18.82 -7.40
N VAL A 22 14.16 19.70 -7.18
CA VAL A 22 14.27 21.01 -7.82
C VAL A 22 15.62 21.18 -8.53
N PRO A 23 15.68 21.99 -9.61
CA PRO A 23 16.93 22.36 -10.26
C PRO A 23 17.93 23.00 -9.29
N VAL A 24 19.22 22.68 -9.44
CA VAL A 24 20.32 23.25 -8.63
C VAL A 24 20.84 24.58 -9.21
N HIS A 25 20.77 24.74 -10.53
CA HIS A 25 21.09 25.96 -11.26
C HIS A 25 19.82 26.69 -11.68
N ARG A 26 19.82 28.03 -11.55
CA ARG A 26 18.68 28.91 -11.86
C ARG A 26 19.03 29.89 -12.99
N GLY A 27 17.99 30.38 -13.68
CA GLY A 27 18.10 31.39 -14.74
C GLY A 27 17.65 30.87 -16.10
N GLU A 28 17.42 31.79 -17.04
CA GLU A 28 16.88 31.47 -18.37
C GLU A 28 17.96 30.96 -19.35
N ALA A 29 19.22 31.38 -19.16
CA ALA A 29 20.34 31.00 -20.02
C ALA A 29 21.28 30.00 -19.32
N LEU A 30 20.85 28.74 -19.25
CA LEU A 30 21.68 27.64 -18.73
C LEU A 30 22.49 26.98 -19.84
N ASN A 31 23.78 26.75 -19.60
CA ASN A 31 24.60 25.96 -20.52
C ASN A 31 24.23 24.46 -20.44
N LEU A 32 24.71 23.66 -21.40
CA LEU A 32 24.36 22.24 -21.49
C LEU A 32 24.76 21.43 -20.25
N ILE A 33 25.90 21.75 -19.64
CA ILE A 33 26.37 21.07 -18.42
C ILE A 33 25.40 21.35 -17.27
N GLN A 34 25.01 22.61 -17.07
CA GLN A 34 24.07 23.01 -16.03
C GLN A 34 22.68 22.39 -16.22
N GLN A 35 22.20 22.29 -17.46
CA GLN A 35 20.95 21.60 -17.76
C GLN A 35 21.02 20.12 -17.38
N GLN A 36 22.13 19.46 -17.68
CA GLN A 36 22.35 18.05 -17.33
C GLN A 36 22.45 17.84 -15.82
N GLU A 37 23.15 18.73 -15.11
CA GLU A 37 23.24 18.73 -13.65
C GLU A 37 21.88 18.94 -12.97
N ASN A 38 21.04 19.84 -13.52
CA ASN A 38 19.67 20.02 -13.06
C ASN A 38 18.83 18.76 -13.18
N LEU A 39 18.87 18.10 -14.34
CA LEU A 39 18.16 16.84 -14.56
C LEU A 39 18.66 15.74 -13.62
N ALA A 40 19.98 15.63 -13.46
CA ALA A 40 20.59 14.65 -12.56
C ALA A 40 20.16 14.87 -11.10
N ALA A 41 20.13 16.12 -10.63
CA ALA A 41 19.72 16.48 -9.28
C ALA A 41 18.24 16.13 -9.02
N VAL A 42 17.33 16.49 -9.94
CA VAL A 42 15.90 16.16 -9.84
C VAL A 42 15.70 14.65 -9.79
N HIS A 43 16.34 13.90 -10.70
CA HIS A 43 16.23 12.44 -10.74
C HIS A 43 16.85 11.75 -9.51
N ALA A 44 17.91 12.33 -8.92
CA ALA A 44 18.48 11.82 -7.67
C ALA A 44 17.51 12.02 -6.50
N ALA A 45 16.93 13.21 -6.36
CA ALA A 45 15.92 13.49 -5.34
C ALA A 45 14.67 12.61 -5.50
N TRP A 46 14.22 12.37 -6.73
CA TRP A 46 13.12 11.44 -7.03
C TRP A 46 13.42 10.01 -6.62
N ARG A 47 14.62 9.50 -6.93
CA ARG A 47 15.03 8.15 -6.51
C ARG A 47 15.03 8.02 -5.00
N LEU A 48 15.64 8.98 -4.30
CA LEU A 48 15.66 9.00 -2.83
C LEU A 48 14.25 9.01 -2.23
N HIS A 49 13.37 9.86 -2.77
CA HIS A 49 11.99 9.92 -2.31
C HIS A 49 11.24 8.60 -2.53
N ALA A 50 11.36 8.00 -3.72
CA ALA A 50 10.78 6.71 -4.01
C ALA A 50 11.29 5.62 -3.04
N ASP A 51 12.58 5.61 -2.72
CA ASP A 51 13.16 4.65 -1.78
C ASP A 51 12.63 4.83 -0.36
N HIS A 52 12.43 6.07 0.11
CA HIS A 52 11.78 6.35 1.39
C HIS A 52 10.32 5.88 1.41
N VAL A 53 9.55 6.14 0.35
CA VAL A 53 8.17 5.65 0.24
C VAL A 53 8.15 4.12 0.26
N ARG A 54 9.04 3.44 -0.48
CA ARG A 54 9.14 1.96 -0.43
C ARG A 54 9.49 1.45 0.95
N HIS A 55 10.44 2.11 1.64
CA HIS A 55 10.82 1.75 2.99
C HIS A 55 9.62 1.82 3.94
N SER A 56 8.88 2.93 3.91
CA SER A 56 7.66 3.15 4.68
C SER A 56 6.64 2.03 4.46
N LEU A 57 6.34 1.71 3.19
CA LEU A 57 5.37 0.67 2.82
C LEU A 57 5.78 -0.74 3.29
N ARG A 58 7.06 -1.10 3.16
CA ARG A 58 7.58 -2.40 3.63
C ARG A 58 7.48 -2.58 5.14
N HIS A 59 7.48 -1.48 5.90
CA HIS A 59 7.30 -1.49 7.35
C HIS A 59 5.85 -1.25 7.78
N ALA A 60 4.91 -1.33 6.83
CA ALA A 60 3.48 -1.11 7.06
C ALA A 60 3.14 0.29 7.63
N TYR A 61 3.94 1.30 7.27
CA TYR A 61 3.57 2.72 7.42
C TYR A 61 2.96 3.19 6.09
N TYR A 62 1.63 3.21 6.05
CA TYR A 62 0.89 3.57 4.83
C TYR A 62 0.53 5.06 4.74
N GLN A 63 0.73 5.81 5.83
CA GLN A 63 0.54 7.26 5.85
C GLN A 63 1.87 7.98 5.57
N GLY A 64 1.87 8.95 4.68
CA GLY A 64 3.03 9.77 4.33
C GLY A 64 2.64 11.20 3.99
N TRP A 65 3.64 12.05 3.77
CA TRP A 65 3.45 13.45 3.37
C TRP A 65 4.58 13.89 2.43
N ASP A 66 4.31 14.93 1.63
CA ASP A 66 5.24 15.48 0.65
C ASP A 66 5.48 16.97 0.93
N LEU A 67 6.72 17.41 0.70
CA LEU A 67 7.14 18.81 0.86
C LEU A 67 7.07 19.60 -0.46
N HIS A 68 7.05 18.91 -1.60
CA HIS A 68 7.07 19.54 -2.92
C HIS A 68 6.13 18.82 -3.90
N PRO A 69 5.34 19.52 -4.74
CA PRO A 69 4.39 18.89 -5.67
C PRO A 69 5.03 17.87 -6.62
N ALA A 70 6.27 18.09 -7.05
CA ALA A 70 6.98 17.14 -7.91
C ALA A 70 7.36 15.81 -7.21
N GLN A 71 7.16 15.67 -5.89
CA GLN A 71 7.28 14.40 -5.19
C GLN A 71 6.04 13.50 -5.40
N LEU A 72 4.87 14.08 -5.73
CA LEU A 72 3.63 13.35 -6.00
C LEU A 72 3.81 12.30 -7.11
N VAL A 73 4.59 12.63 -8.14
CA VAL A 73 4.91 11.73 -9.26
C VAL A 73 5.55 10.44 -8.76
N THR A 74 6.61 10.58 -7.96
CA THR A 74 7.33 9.44 -7.39
C THR A 74 6.53 8.68 -6.33
N ARG A 75 5.70 9.37 -5.52
CA ARG A 75 4.79 8.69 -4.57
C ARG A 75 3.81 7.81 -5.32
N TYR A 76 3.14 8.37 -6.32
CA TYR A 76 2.18 7.66 -7.15
C TYR A 76 2.83 6.43 -7.81
N ALA A 77 3.93 6.63 -8.52
CA ALA A 77 4.65 5.55 -9.19
C ALA A 77 5.09 4.44 -8.22
N THR A 78 5.54 4.83 -7.03
CA THR A 78 6.02 3.87 -6.02
C THR A 78 4.90 3.07 -5.37
N LEU A 79 3.76 3.70 -5.08
CA LEU A 79 2.58 3.01 -4.54
C LEU A 79 2.07 1.95 -5.53
N PHE A 80 1.92 2.33 -6.79
CA PHE A 80 1.49 1.42 -7.84
C PHE A 80 2.48 0.27 -8.02
N ASP A 81 3.78 0.58 -8.11
CA ASP A 81 4.83 -0.44 -8.21
C ASP A 81 4.78 -1.44 -7.04
N PHE A 82 4.57 -0.95 -5.81
CA PHE A 82 4.48 -1.80 -4.61
C PHE A 82 3.27 -2.75 -4.65
N PHE A 83 2.07 -2.24 -4.92
CA PHE A 83 0.86 -3.07 -4.93
C PHE A 83 0.75 -3.95 -6.16
N LEU A 84 1.20 -3.50 -7.33
CA LEU A 84 1.13 -4.33 -8.54
C LEU A 84 2.11 -5.51 -8.47
N LYS A 85 3.30 -5.32 -7.91
CA LYS A 85 4.30 -6.40 -7.76
C LYS A 85 3.84 -7.54 -6.85
N GLU A 86 3.14 -7.20 -5.77
CA GLU A 86 2.69 -8.19 -4.77
C GLU A 86 1.30 -8.75 -5.08
N PHE A 87 0.61 -8.23 -6.11
CA PHE A 87 -0.80 -8.53 -6.37
C PHE A 87 -1.09 -10.03 -6.58
N GLU A 88 -0.30 -10.70 -7.43
CA GLU A 88 -0.48 -12.13 -7.72
C GLU A 88 -0.26 -12.98 -6.46
N GLY A 89 0.81 -12.69 -5.72
CA GLY A 89 1.14 -13.39 -4.47
C GLY A 89 0.08 -13.18 -3.39
N ALA A 90 -0.40 -11.95 -3.20
CA ALA A 90 -1.47 -11.62 -2.26
C ALA A 90 -2.78 -12.31 -2.63
N THR A 91 -3.12 -12.36 -3.93
CA THR A 91 -4.30 -13.04 -4.45
C THR A 91 -4.27 -14.54 -4.16
N LEU A 92 -3.15 -15.20 -4.44
CA LEU A 92 -3.00 -16.63 -4.15
C LEU A 92 -3.11 -16.91 -2.65
N ARG A 93 -2.46 -16.10 -1.81
CA ARG A 93 -2.51 -16.22 -0.35
C ARG A 93 -3.93 -16.06 0.19
N LEU A 94 -4.69 -15.09 -0.32
CA LEU A 94 -6.07 -14.87 0.06
C LEU A 94 -6.97 -16.04 -0.32
N LYS A 95 -6.87 -16.54 -1.56
CA LYS A 95 -7.65 -17.71 -1.99
C LYS A 95 -7.37 -18.94 -1.12
N ASN A 96 -6.10 -19.19 -0.82
CA ASN A 96 -5.70 -20.30 0.05
C ASN A 96 -6.23 -20.12 1.48
N PHE A 97 -6.20 -18.89 2.00
CA PHE A 97 -6.75 -18.56 3.30
C PHE A 97 -8.27 -18.83 3.36
N MET A 98 -9.02 -18.32 2.39
CA MET A 98 -10.48 -18.52 2.29
C MET A 98 -10.84 -20.02 2.18
N ALA A 99 -10.07 -20.79 1.41
CA ALA A 99 -10.29 -22.23 1.28
C ALA A 99 -10.08 -22.97 2.62
N LYS A 100 -9.02 -22.62 3.37
CA LYS A 100 -8.78 -23.20 4.71
C LYS A 100 -9.86 -22.80 5.71
N ALA A 101 -10.29 -21.54 5.69
CA ALA A 101 -11.35 -21.04 6.55
C ALA A 101 -12.68 -21.79 6.29
N ALA A 102 -13.02 -22.02 5.02
CA ALA A 102 -14.19 -22.81 4.64
C ALA A 102 -14.10 -24.27 5.12
N GLN A 103 -12.92 -24.90 5.00
CA GLN A 103 -12.70 -26.27 5.47
C GLN A 103 -12.89 -26.40 6.98
N ALA A 104 -12.30 -25.50 7.78
CA ALA A 104 -12.45 -25.51 9.23
C ALA A 104 -13.93 -25.33 9.66
N THR A 105 -14.65 -24.44 8.97
CA THR A 105 -16.08 -24.24 9.21
C THR A 105 -16.89 -25.51 8.93
N LEU A 106 -16.54 -26.27 7.88
CA LEU A 106 -17.21 -27.52 7.51
C LEU A 106 -16.89 -28.68 8.46
N SER A 107 -15.67 -28.75 8.99
CA SER A 107 -15.27 -29.78 9.97
C SER A 107 -15.73 -29.45 11.39
N GLY A 108 -16.21 -28.23 11.64
CA GLY A 108 -16.54 -27.75 12.98
C GLY A 108 -15.31 -27.39 13.82
N ASP A 109 -14.14 -27.28 13.18
CA ASP A 109 -12.89 -26.88 13.83
C ASP A 109 -12.81 -25.35 13.98
N VAL A 110 -12.10 -24.90 15.01
CA VAL A 110 -11.85 -23.47 15.24
C VAL A 110 -10.76 -22.98 14.28
N PHE A 111 -11.04 -21.89 13.56
CA PHE A 111 -10.08 -21.23 12.69
C PHE A 111 -9.38 -20.06 13.41
N ASP A 112 -8.09 -20.19 13.70
CA ASP A 112 -7.34 -19.26 14.56
C ASP A 112 -6.29 -18.41 13.80
N ASP A 113 -6.57 -18.03 12.54
CA ASP A 113 -5.65 -17.23 11.71
C ASP A 113 -6.26 -15.86 11.32
N ALA A 114 -7.03 -15.27 12.24
CA ALA A 114 -7.68 -13.98 12.03
C ALA A 114 -6.69 -12.86 11.63
N ALA A 115 -5.47 -12.90 12.18
CA ALA A 115 -4.43 -11.92 11.89
C ALA A 115 -4.00 -11.91 10.41
N THR A 116 -3.79 -13.09 9.82
CA THR A 116 -3.44 -13.20 8.39
C THR A 116 -4.57 -12.70 7.50
N GLY A 117 -5.81 -13.07 7.81
CA GLY A 117 -6.98 -12.61 7.06
C GLY A 117 -7.14 -11.09 7.09
N ARG A 118 -6.98 -10.46 8.26
CA ARG A 118 -6.99 -8.99 8.40
C ARG A 118 -5.87 -8.32 7.61
N GLY A 119 -4.66 -8.88 7.64
CA GLY A 119 -3.52 -8.36 6.88
C GLY A 119 -3.76 -8.40 5.38
N LEU A 120 -4.27 -9.52 4.86
CA LEU A 120 -4.61 -9.69 3.44
C LEU A 120 -5.75 -8.75 3.05
N LEU A 121 -6.82 -8.65 3.84
CA LEU A 121 -7.92 -7.74 3.54
C LEU A 121 -7.45 -6.28 3.50
N ASN A 122 -6.59 -5.87 4.44
CA ASN A 122 -6.02 -4.54 4.47
C ASN A 122 -5.15 -4.25 3.24
N TYR A 123 -4.38 -5.23 2.76
CA TYR A 123 -3.64 -5.11 1.51
C TYR A 123 -4.55 -4.75 0.33
N PHE A 124 -5.62 -5.53 0.10
CA PHE A 124 -6.56 -5.27 -1.00
C PHE A 124 -7.28 -3.93 -0.84
N ARG A 125 -7.65 -3.58 0.39
CA ARG A 125 -8.27 -2.28 0.68
C ARG A 125 -7.35 -1.12 0.31
N LEU A 126 -6.07 -1.19 0.69
CA LEU A 126 -5.09 -0.14 0.39
C LEU A 126 -4.79 -0.07 -1.11
N ALA A 127 -4.60 -1.21 -1.76
CA ALA A 127 -4.36 -1.28 -3.21
C ALA A 127 -5.53 -0.70 -4.02
N TYR A 128 -6.77 -0.99 -3.63
CA TYR A 128 -7.95 -0.45 -4.28
C TYR A 128 -8.14 1.05 -4.00
N ASN A 129 -7.95 1.49 -2.75
CA ASN A 129 -8.10 2.89 -2.37
C ASN A 129 -7.11 3.82 -3.07
N CYS A 130 -5.89 3.34 -3.38
CA CYS A 130 -4.93 4.09 -4.19
C CYS A 130 -5.08 3.86 -5.69
N SER A 131 -6.11 3.10 -6.10
CA SER A 131 -6.42 2.75 -7.50
C SER A 131 -5.31 1.95 -8.22
N ALA A 132 -4.44 1.28 -7.46
CA ALA A 132 -3.44 0.38 -8.03
C ALA A 132 -4.07 -0.89 -8.62
N ILE A 133 -5.23 -1.31 -8.12
CA ILE A 133 -6.01 -2.43 -8.66
C ILE A 133 -7.45 -2.01 -8.94
N THR A 134 -8.08 -2.70 -9.87
CA THR A 134 -9.45 -2.49 -10.32
C THR A 134 -10.45 -3.32 -9.50
N GLU A 135 -11.73 -2.99 -9.65
CA GLU A 135 -12.81 -3.79 -9.06
C GLU A 135 -12.83 -5.23 -9.59
N ALA A 136 -12.64 -5.42 -10.90
CA ALA A 136 -12.57 -6.75 -11.51
C ALA A 136 -11.41 -7.61 -10.96
N GLU A 137 -10.28 -6.98 -10.63
CA GLU A 137 -9.14 -7.65 -9.99
C GLU A 137 -9.43 -8.04 -8.54
N VAL A 138 -10.16 -7.21 -7.80
CA VAL A 138 -10.66 -7.52 -6.46
C VAL A 138 -11.62 -8.73 -6.52
N GLU A 139 -12.55 -8.73 -7.46
CA GLU A 139 -13.49 -9.84 -7.68
C GLU A 139 -12.77 -11.14 -8.09
N ALA A 140 -11.78 -11.04 -8.98
CA ALA A 140 -10.96 -12.18 -9.39
C ALA A 140 -10.16 -12.78 -8.23
N ALA A 141 -9.87 -12.00 -7.19
CA ALA A 141 -9.24 -12.46 -5.95
C ALA A 141 -10.21 -13.19 -5.00
N GLY A 142 -11.51 -13.18 -5.28
CA GLY A 142 -12.56 -13.79 -4.46
C GLY A 142 -13.17 -12.85 -3.43
N LEU A 143 -12.93 -11.54 -3.55
CA LEU A 143 -13.53 -10.52 -2.70
C LEU A 143 -14.67 -9.82 -3.41
N LYS A 144 -15.67 -9.39 -2.66
CA LYS A 144 -16.63 -8.38 -3.14
C LYS A 144 -16.11 -7.00 -2.80
N LEU A 145 -16.52 -5.98 -3.56
CA LEU A 145 -16.15 -4.61 -3.22
C LEU A 145 -16.65 -4.16 -1.84
N SER A 146 -17.80 -4.70 -1.41
CA SER A 146 -18.34 -4.51 -0.07
C SER A 146 -17.41 -5.01 1.03
N ASP A 147 -16.63 -6.06 0.77
CA ASP A 147 -15.71 -6.66 1.75
C ASP A 147 -14.61 -5.67 2.14
N LEU A 148 -14.20 -4.78 1.21
CA LEU A 148 -13.16 -3.77 1.45
C LEU A 148 -13.64 -2.60 2.32
N LYS A 149 -14.96 -2.36 2.40
CA LYS A 149 -15.55 -1.24 3.15
C LYS A 149 -15.70 -1.53 4.66
N GLY A 150 -15.46 -2.75 5.10
CA GLY A 150 -15.39 -3.11 6.52
C GLY A 150 -16.74 -3.13 7.25
N GLY A 151 -17.85 -3.33 6.53
CA GLY A 151 -19.19 -3.36 7.12
C GLY A 151 -19.80 -4.76 7.13
N SER A 152 -20.56 -5.07 8.17
CA SER A 152 -21.51 -6.18 8.27
C SER A 152 -22.72 -5.96 7.33
N SER A 153 -22.47 -5.80 6.02
CA SER A 153 -23.56 -5.86 5.05
C SER A 153 -24.06 -7.30 4.95
N SER A 154 -25.35 -7.50 4.69
CA SER A 154 -25.94 -8.82 4.45
C SER A 154 -25.26 -9.59 3.31
N ASP A 155 -24.53 -8.88 2.44
CA ASP A 155 -23.85 -9.44 1.28
C ASP A 155 -22.35 -9.72 1.51
N ALA A 156 -21.84 -9.43 2.71
CA ALA A 156 -20.44 -9.63 3.07
C ALA A 156 -20.04 -11.12 2.99
N SER A 157 -18.82 -11.38 2.53
CA SER A 157 -18.32 -12.75 2.43
C SER A 157 -18.30 -13.44 3.80
N PRO A 158 -18.82 -14.68 3.95
CA PRO A 158 -18.98 -15.34 5.25
C PRO A 158 -17.69 -15.45 6.08
N TRP A 159 -16.55 -15.63 5.42
CA TRP A 159 -15.25 -15.73 6.08
C TRP A 159 -14.83 -14.45 6.82
N LEU A 160 -15.42 -13.28 6.49
CA LEU A 160 -15.11 -12.03 7.17
C LEU A 160 -15.47 -12.06 8.66
N GLN A 161 -16.51 -12.82 9.03
CA GLN A 161 -16.89 -13.01 10.43
C GLN A 161 -15.79 -13.70 11.24
N LEU A 162 -14.98 -14.54 10.59
CA LEU A 162 -13.87 -15.26 11.23
C LEU A 162 -12.68 -14.35 11.57
N ILE A 163 -12.64 -13.13 11.02
CA ILE A 163 -11.52 -12.21 11.19
C ILE A 163 -11.90 -10.91 11.94
N GLN A 164 -13.19 -10.72 12.23
CA GLN A 164 -13.76 -9.54 12.90
C GLN A 164 -13.83 -9.66 14.43
N GLY A 165 -13.31 -10.74 15.01
CA GLY A 165 -13.14 -10.90 16.46
C GLY A 165 -12.22 -9.87 17.08
#